data_AF-Q0J8P7-F1
#
_entry.id   AF-Q0J8P7-F1
#
_cell.length_a   1.000
_cell.length_b   1.000
_cell.length_c   1.000
_cell.angle_alpha   90.00
_cell.angle_beta   90.00
_cell.angle_gamma   90.00
#
_symmetry.space_group_name_H-M   'P 1'
#
loop_
_entity.id
_entity.type
_entity.pdbx_description
1 polymer ?
#
loop_
_entity_poly.entity_id
_entity_poly.type
_entity_poly.pdbx_seq_one_letter_code
_entity_poly.pdbx_strand_id
1 'polypeptide(L)'
;NVSGHQIFGDPEKLQNVKLCDLHPASWFSVAWYPVYRVPHGKLRAAFLTYHSLGKLVPQKGSPDLTGLGSRIVSPVFGLQSYSDKGEQWFQLRRPDSKQLQIDGESSKGSRAEVLKERLRTLQRGALAAARAVVPKGGGESVNCHPDYEFFLSRCT
;
A
#
# COMPACT_ATOMS: atom_id res chain seq x y z
N ASN A 1 -4.23 -13.79 -24.82
CA ASN A 1 -5.62 -13.35 -25.00
C ASN A 1 -6.03 -12.51 -23.81
N VAL A 2 -5.90 -11.19 -23.87
CA VAL A 2 -6.33 -10.28 -22.80
C VAL A 2 -7.73 -9.76 -23.18
N SER A 3 -8.69 -10.66 -23.40
CA SER A 3 -9.97 -10.34 -24.04
C SER A 3 -11.14 -10.17 -23.06
N GLY A 4 -10.86 -9.93 -21.77
CA GLY A 4 -11.90 -9.85 -20.73
C GLY A 4 -11.77 -8.71 -19.73
N HIS A 5 -10.72 -7.90 -19.80
CA HIS A 5 -10.60 -6.74 -18.91
C HIS A 5 -11.32 -5.55 -19.55
N GLN A 6 -12.44 -5.14 -18.96
CA GLN A 6 -13.07 -3.85 -19.28
C GLN A 6 -12.09 -2.74 -18.90
N ILE A 7 -11.33 -2.25 -19.88
CA ILE A 7 -10.54 -1.03 -19.73
C ILE A 7 -11.53 0.12 -19.86
N PHE A 8 -11.70 0.89 -18.80
CA PHE A 8 -12.47 2.12 -18.84
C PHE A 8 -11.55 3.31 -19.13
N GLY A 9 -11.96 4.15 -20.07
CA GLY A 9 -11.17 5.29 -20.51
C GLY A 9 -10.29 4.99 -21.72
N ASP A 10 -9.56 6.01 -22.13
CA ASP A 10 -8.69 5.97 -23.31
C ASP A 10 -7.23 5.78 -22.85
N PRO A 11 -6.58 4.64 -23.16
CA PRO A 11 -5.20 4.38 -22.75
C PRO A 11 -4.18 5.34 -23.41
N GLU A 12 -4.49 5.93 -24.56
CA GLU A 12 -3.61 6.90 -25.22
C GLU A 12 -3.51 8.20 -24.41
N LYS A 13 -4.56 8.54 -23.64
CA LYS A 13 -4.51 9.66 -22.70
C LYS A 13 -3.51 9.41 -21.58
N LEU A 14 -3.34 8.17 -21.13
CA LEU A 14 -2.39 7.82 -20.06
C LEU A 14 -0.93 7.99 -20.50
N GLN A 15 -0.64 7.86 -21.80
CA GLN A 15 0.72 8.06 -22.33
C GLN A 15 1.15 9.53 -22.30
N ASN A 16 0.17 10.45 -22.37
CA ASN A 16 0.42 11.89 -22.53
C ASN A 16 0.04 12.72 -21.30
N VAL A 17 -0.69 12.14 -20.34
CA VAL A 17 -1.10 12.83 -19.11
C VAL A 17 0.11 13.13 -18.23
N LYS A 18 0.23 14.38 -17.77
CA LYS A 18 1.23 14.72 -16.76
C LYS A 18 0.69 14.35 -15.39
N LEU A 19 1.58 13.99 -14.47
CA LEU A 19 1.19 13.72 -13.08
C LEU A 19 0.45 14.90 -12.42
N CYS A 20 0.79 16.14 -12.77
CA CYS A 20 0.12 17.34 -12.27
C CYS A 20 -1.31 17.53 -12.80
N ASP A 21 -1.65 16.88 -13.92
CA ASP A 21 -2.97 16.97 -14.54
C ASP A 21 -3.93 15.89 -13.98
N LEU A 22 -3.41 14.96 -13.18
CA LEU A 22 -4.22 13.94 -12.51
C LEU A 22 -5.03 14.56 -11.37
N HIS A 23 -6.23 14.02 -11.15
CA HIS A 23 -7.04 14.40 -10.01
C HIS A 23 -6.31 14.07 -8.69
N PRO A 24 -6.36 14.90 -7.63
CA PRO A 24 -5.66 14.62 -6.37
C PRO A 24 -6.06 13.31 -5.68
N ALA A 25 -7.26 12.80 -5.98
CA ALA A 25 -7.74 11.49 -5.51
C ALA A 25 -7.31 10.31 -6.39
N SER A 26 -6.53 10.52 -7.46
CA SER A 26 -6.01 9.44 -8.30
C SER A 26 -5.04 8.55 -7.50
N TRP A 27 -5.14 7.25 -7.76
CA TRP A 27 -4.35 6.22 -7.11
C TRP A 27 -4.02 5.07 -8.07
N PHE A 28 -3.04 4.27 -7.68
CA PHE A 28 -2.76 2.97 -8.29
C PHE A 28 -2.57 1.91 -7.21
N SER A 29 -2.74 0.64 -7.56
CA SER A 29 -2.54 -0.50 -6.68
C SER A 29 -1.34 -1.34 -7.12
N VAL A 30 -0.68 -2.00 -6.18
CA VAL A 30 0.39 -2.97 -6.45
C VAL A 30 0.16 -4.22 -5.61
N ALA A 31 0.09 -5.37 -6.26
CA ALA A 31 0.04 -6.68 -5.59
C ALA A 31 1.46 -7.27 -5.51
N TRP A 32 1.86 -7.64 -4.30
CA TRP A 32 3.17 -8.18 -3.95
C TRP A 32 3.02 -9.65 -3.56
N TYR A 33 3.71 -10.51 -4.29
CA TYR A 33 3.69 -11.96 -4.07
C TYR A 33 5.11 -12.48 -3.79
N PRO A 34 5.26 -13.53 -2.96
CA PRO A 34 6.54 -14.18 -2.77
C PRO A 34 7.00 -14.86 -4.08
N VAL A 35 8.16 -14.46 -4.61
CA VAL A 35 8.74 -15.02 -5.84
C VAL A 35 9.39 -16.39 -5.59
N TYR A 36 9.93 -16.61 -4.39
CA TYR A 36 10.61 -17.85 -4.02
C TYR A 36 10.09 -18.40 -2.70
N ARG A 37 9.95 -19.73 -2.64
CA ARG A 37 9.76 -20.45 -1.37
C ARG A 37 11.13 -20.57 -0.71
N VAL A 38 11.36 -19.85 0.39
CA VAL A 38 12.54 -20.09 1.24
C VAL A 38 12.46 -21.54 1.74
N PRO A 39 13.49 -22.39 1.53
CA PRO A 39 13.43 -23.81 1.88
C PRO A 39 13.03 -24.09 3.34
N HIS A 40 13.38 -23.17 4.25
CA HIS A 40 13.11 -23.28 5.69
C HIS A 40 12.18 -22.18 6.24
N GLY A 41 11.63 -21.33 5.38
CA GLY A 41 10.76 -20.22 5.77
C GLY A 41 9.39 -20.32 5.11
N LYS A 42 8.32 -20.42 5.91
CA LYS A 42 6.94 -20.30 5.41
C LYS A 42 6.57 -18.82 5.20
N LEU A 43 7.39 -18.05 4.48
CA LEU A 43 7.03 -16.69 4.09
C LEU A 43 6.06 -16.77 2.91
N ARG A 44 4.77 -16.70 3.23
CA ARG A 44 3.63 -16.82 2.31
C ARG A 44 2.79 -15.55 2.27
N ALA A 45 3.09 -14.57 3.11
CA ALA A 45 2.41 -13.29 3.11
C ALA A 45 2.42 -12.66 1.72
N ALA A 46 1.25 -12.20 1.30
CA ALA A 46 1.07 -11.37 0.12
C ALA A 46 0.45 -10.04 0.54
N PHE A 47 0.76 -8.99 -0.21
CA PHE A 47 0.33 -7.63 0.11
C PHE A 47 -0.29 -6.95 -1.11
N LEU A 48 -1.37 -6.22 -0.90
CA LEU A 48 -1.98 -5.35 -1.89
C LEU A 48 -1.91 -3.92 -1.35
N THR A 49 -1.04 -3.10 -1.94
CA THR A 49 -0.82 -1.71 -1.54
C THR A 49 -1.55 -0.76 -2.47
N TYR A 50 -2.04 0.35 -1.92
CA TYR A 50 -2.65 1.44 -2.67
C TYR A 50 -1.86 2.72 -2.46
N HIS A 51 -1.53 3.40 -3.54
CA HIS A 51 -0.59 4.50 -3.60
C HIS A 51 -1.26 5.75 -4.19
N SER A 52 -1.10 6.90 -3.53
CA SER A 52 -1.72 8.14 -3.97
C SER A 52 -0.85 8.87 -4.99
N LEU A 53 -1.41 9.20 -6.16
CA LEU A 53 -0.74 10.02 -7.18
C LEU A 53 -0.88 11.52 -6.91
N GLY A 54 -1.85 11.94 -6.08
CA GLY A 54 -2.03 13.34 -5.69
C GLY A 54 -1.22 13.79 -4.47
N LYS A 55 -0.58 12.88 -3.74
CA LYS A 55 0.21 13.17 -2.52
C LYS A 55 1.66 12.76 -2.66
N LEU A 56 2.31 13.14 -3.76
CA LEU A 56 3.71 12.81 -4.01
C LEU A 56 4.62 13.54 -3.02
N VAL A 57 5.54 12.81 -2.41
CA VAL A 57 6.52 13.33 -1.45
C VAL A 57 7.87 13.44 -2.14
N PRO A 58 8.47 14.64 -2.25
CA PRO A 58 9.86 14.78 -2.65
C PRO A 58 10.78 14.14 -1.61
N GLN A 59 11.58 13.17 -2.03
CA GLN A 59 12.66 12.61 -1.23
C GLN A 59 13.96 13.30 -1.64
N LYS A 60 14.64 13.94 -0.68
CA LYS A 60 16.01 14.40 -0.90
C LYS A 60 16.86 13.17 -1.22
N GLY A 61 17.44 13.15 -2.42
CA GLY A 61 18.40 12.13 -2.80
C GLY A 61 19.58 12.15 -1.82
N SER A 62 20.20 10.98 -1.60
CA SER A 62 21.51 10.96 -0.94
C SER A 62 22.47 11.80 -1.79
N PRO A 63 23.28 12.69 -1.18
CA PRO A 63 24.29 13.45 -1.93
C PRO A 63 25.29 12.53 -2.67
N ASP A 64 25.46 11.28 -2.22
CA ASP A 64 26.37 10.31 -2.81
C ASP A 64 25.92 9.78 -4.19
N LEU A 65 24.65 9.97 -4.57
CA LEU A 65 24.18 9.67 -5.92
C LEU A 65 24.27 10.96 -6.74
N THR A 66 25.50 11.29 -7.17
CA THR A 66 25.92 12.53 -7.85
C THR A 66 25.30 12.80 -9.23
N GLY A 67 24.04 12.41 -9.47
CA GLY A 67 23.35 12.66 -10.74
C GLY A 67 21.93 12.09 -10.83
N LEU A 68 21.45 11.35 -9.83
CA LEU A 68 20.07 10.88 -9.84
C LEU A 68 19.20 11.96 -9.22
N GLY A 69 18.46 12.67 -10.08
CA GLY A 69 17.62 13.81 -9.73
C GLY A 69 16.64 13.58 -8.58
N SER A 70 15.93 14.64 -8.20
CA SER A 70 14.92 14.62 -7.14
C SER A 70 14.01 13.38 -7.24
N ARG A 71 14.09 12.47 -6.27
CA ARG A 71 13.24 11.29 -6.22
C ARG A 71 11.88 11.69 -5.66
N ILE A 72 10.80 11.20 -6.27
CA ILE A 72 9.45 11.31 -5.72
C ILE A 72 9.00 9.97 -5.15
N VAL A 73 8.24 10.01 -4.07
CA VAL A 73 7.65 8.83 -3.44
C VAL A 73 6.14 9.00 -3.43
N SER A 74 5.42 8.00 -3.92
CA SER A 74 3.96 7.91 -3.76
C SER A 74 3.65 7.14 -2.47
N PRO A 75 3.14 7.80 -1.41
CA PRO A 75 2.91 7.15 -0.13
C PRO A 75 1.79 6.12 -0.23
N VAL A 76 1.96 5.01 0.49
CA VAL A 76 0.91 4.02 0.68
C VAL A 76 -0.16 4.62 1.58
N PHE A 77 -1.41 4.62 1.12
CA PHE A 77 -2.56 5.00 1.93
C PHE A 77 -3.51 3.83 2.20
N GLY A 78 -3.36 2.72 1.47
CA GLY A 78 -4.15 1.50 1.67
C GLY A 78 -3.29 0.24 1.67
N LEU A 79 -3.62 -0.73 2.52
CA LEU A 79 -3.00 -2.05 2.56
C LEU A 79 -4.03 -3.13 2.86
N GLN A 80 -4.04 -4.20 2.07
CA GLN A 80 -4.64 -5.48 2.42
C GLN A 80 -3.56 -6.56 2.37
N SER A 81 -3.62 -7.57 3.24
CA SER A 81 -2.69 -8.70 3.22
C SER A 81 -3.43 -10.00 3.49
N TYR A 82 -2.85 -11.11 3.05
CA TYR A 82 -3.27 -12.44 3.46
C TYR A 82 -2.06 -13.33 3.69
N SER A 83 -2.24 -14.44 4.41
CA SER A 83 -1.15 -15.35 4.83
C SER A 83 -0.03 -14.66 5.62
N ASP A 84 -0.28 -13.48 6.19
CA ASP A 84 0.66 -12.75 7.05
C ASP A 84 0.63 -13.25 8.51
N LYS A 85 -0.41 -13.99 8.90
CA LYS A 85 -0.53 -14.57 10.24
C LYS A 85 0.62 -15.54 10.52
N GLY A 86 1.32 -15.32 11.63
CA GLY A 86 2.49 -16.12 12.03
C GLY A 86 3.82 -15.61 11.45
N GLU A 87 3.77 -14.61 10.57
CA GLU A 87 4.94 -13.89 10.10
C GLU A 87 5.11 -12.58 10.92
N GLN A 88 6.32 -12.06 11.00
CA GLN A 88 6.65 -10.90 11.85
C GLN A 88 6.49 -9.54 11.15
N TRP A 89 5.79 -9.47 10.01
CA TRP A 89 5.66 -8.25 9.20
C TRP A 89 5.13 -7.04 9.96
N PHE A 90 4.14 -7.26 10.83
CA PHE A 90 3.50 -6.22 11.63
C PHE A 90 3.93 -6.27 13.10
N GLN A 91 5.06 -6.90 13.40
CA GLN A 91 5.63 -6.90 14.74
C GLN A 91 6.65 -5.78 14.86
N LEU A 92 6.53 -5.00 15.94
CA LEU A 92 7.53 -3.99 16.24
C LEU A 92 8.85 -4.69 16.56
N ARG A 93 9.91 -4.37 15.80
CA ARG A 93 11.27 -4.85 16.12
C ARG A 93 11.62 -4.41 17.53
N ARG A 94 12.01 -5.37 18.38
CA ARG A 94 12.55 -5.05 19.70
C ARG A 94 13.86 -4.26 19.47
N PRO A 95 14.05 -3.10 20.11
CA PRO A 95 15.36 -2.47 20.09
C PRO A 95 16.37 -3.45 20.68
N ASP A 96 17.52 -3.60 20.01
CA ASP A 96 18.62 -4.43 20.52
C ASP A 96 19.00 -3.90 21.92
N SER A 97 19.03 -4.79 22.90
CA SER A 97 19.11 -4.48 24.34
C SER A 97 20.33 -3.66 24.79
N LYS A 98 21.20 -3.21 23.88
CA LYS A 98 22.34 -2.35 24.18
C LYS A 98 22.02 -0.85 24.17
N GLN A 99 20.90 -0.42 23.60
CA GLN A 99 20.48 0.98 23.65
C GLN A 99 19.08 1.08 24.25
N LEU A 100 18.96 1.78 25.39
CA LEU A 100 17.73 2.12 26.13
C LEU A 100 17.33 1.15 27.26
N GLN A 101 18.06 1.25 28.38
CA GLN A 101 17.47 1.04 29.72
C GLN A 101 16.78 2.31 30.27
N ILE A 102 16.61 3.38 29.48
CA ILE A 102 16.12 4.67 30.01
C ILE A 102 14.62 4.91 29.80
N ASP A 103 13.95 4.29 28.82
CA ASP A 103 12.50 4.50 28.63
C ASP A 103 11.69 3.23 28.89
N GLY A 104 10.95 3.27 30.00
CA GLY A 104 10.21 2.17 30.60
C GLY A 104 9.08 1.56 29.76
N GLU A 105 8.49 0.50 30.32
CA GLU A 105 7.44 -0.33 29.73
C GLU A 105 6.24 0.45 29.17
N SER A 106 5.97 1.66 29.68
CA SER A 106 4.88 2.52 29.19
C SER A 106 5.06 2.93 27.71
N SER A 107 6.31 3.09 27.25
CA SER A 107 6.65 3.44 25.87
C SER A 107 6.43 2.29 24.88
N LYS A 108 6.52 1.04 25.33
CA LYS A 108 6.27 -0.13 24.47
C LYS A 108 4.79 -0.29 24.14
N GLY A 109 3.94 -0.13 25.16
CA GLY A 109 2.48 -0.19 24.98
C GLY A 109 2.00 0.84 23.95
N SER A 110 2.46 2.09 24.08
CA SER A 110 2.09 3.16 23.16
C SER A 110 2.51 2.87 21.70
N ARG A 111 3.73 2.38 21.46
CA ARG A 111 4.22 2.07 20.11
C ARG A 111 3.47 0.91 19.46
N ALA A 112 3.13 -0.12 20.23
CA ALA A 112 2.33 -1.24 19.75
C ALA A 112 0.92 -0.79 19.34
N GLU A 113 0.29 0.09 20.11
CA GLU A 113 -1.01 0.67 19.77
C GLU A 113 -0.93 1.56 18.53
N VAL A 114 0.12 2.38 18.40
CA VAL A 114 0.34 3.18 17.17
C VAL A 114 0.48 2.27 15.94
N LEU A 115 1.17 1.14 16.05
CA LEU A 115 1.32 0.20 14.93
C LEU A 115 0.00 -0.46 14.55
N LYS A 116 -0.79 -0.90 15.54
CA LYS A 116 -2.14 -1.44 15.32
C LYS A 116 -3.04 -0.41 14.64
N GLU A 117 -2.99 0.84 15.08
CA GLU A 117 -3.83 1.91 14.51
C GLU A 117 -3.41 2.27 13.08
N ARG A 118 -2.10 2.28 12.80
CA ARG A 118 -1.60 2.43 11.44
C ARG A 118 -2.09 1.31 10.52
N LEU A 119 -2.04 0.06 10.97
CA LEU A 119 -2.51 -1.07 10.19
C LEU A 119 -4.02 -0.97 9.92
N ARG A 120 -4.83 -0.63 10.94
CA ARG A 120 -6.28 -0.38 10.77
C ARG A 120 -6.55 0.74 9.78
N THR A 121 -5.81 1.84 9.87
CA THR A 121 -5.95 2.99 8.95
C THR A 121 -5.65 2.58 7.51
N LEU A 122 -4.59 1.80 7.29
CA LEU A 122 -4.24 1.29 5.98
C LEU A 122 -5.30 0.31 5.44
N GLN A 123 -5.86 -0.57 6.27
CA GLN A 123 -6.95 -1.46 5.86
C GLN A 123 -8.20 -0.67 5.45
N ARG A 124 -8.55 0.38 6.20
CA ARG A 124 -9.64 1.30 5.83
C ARG A 124 -9.36 2.03 4.52
N GLY A 125 -8.11 2.45 4.28
CA GLY A 125 -7.71 3.07 3.02
C GLY A 125 -7.81 2.12 1.82
N ALA A 126 -7.45 0.85 2.00
CA ALA A 126 -7.63 -0.18 0.97
C ALA A 126 -9.11 -0.40 0.65
N LEU A 127 -9.96 -0.52 1.68
CA LEU A 127 -11.42 -0.64 1.51
C LEU A 127 -11.98 0.58 0.76
N ALA A 128 -11.57 1.79 1.16
CA ALA A 128 -12.03 3.02 0.53
C ALA A 128 -11.62 3.10 -0.94
N ALA A 129 -10.38 2.72 -1.30
CA ALA A 129 -9.95 2.68 -2.68
C ALA A 129 -10.71 1.62 -3.49
N ALA A 130 -10.84 0.41 -2.94
CA ALA A 130 -11.44 -0.73 -3.61
C ALA A 130 -12.96 -0.60 -3.82
N ARG A 131 -13.64 0.16 -2.94
CA ARG A 131 -15.10 0.32 -2.91
C ARG A 131 -15.56 1.78 -2.96
N ALA A 132 -14.74 2.68 -3.51
CA ALA A 132 -15.10 4.09 -3.68
C ALA A 132 -16.35 4.23 -4.54
N VAL A 133 -17.29 5.09 -4.12
CA VAL A 133 -18.43 5.48 -4.95
C VAL A 133 -17.98 6.59 -5.90
N VAL A 134 -18.15 6.37 -7.20
CA VAL A 134 -17.80 7.32 -8.26
C VAL A 134 -19.07 7.75 -9.00
N PRO A 135 -19.31 9.06 -9.16
CA PRO A 135 -20.42 9.55 -9.99
C PRO A 135 -20.19 9.16 -11.45
N LYS A 136 -21.21 8.58 -12.09
CA LYS A 136 -21.17 8.14 -13.48
C LYS A 136 -22.45 8.57 -14.20
N GLY A 137 -22.33 9.55 -15.09
CA GLY A 137 -23.33 9.85 -16.13
C GLY A 137 -24.79 9.96 -15.68
N GLY A 138 -25.06 10.48 -14.48
CA GLY A 138 -26.41 10.64 -13.92
C GLY A 138 -26.73 9.75 -12.71
N GLY A 139 -25.83 8.84 -12.32
CA GLY A 139 -25.96 8.04 -11.10
C GLY A 139 -24.63 7.86 -10.38
N GLU A 140 -24.61 6.94 -9.43
CA GLU A 140 -23.42 6.53 -8.69
C GLU A 140 -23.08 5.08 -9.05
N SER A 141 -21.78 4.81 -9.22
CA SER A 141 -21.26 3.45 -9.37
C SER A 141 -20.26 3.18 -8.26
N VAL A 142 -20.31 1.99 -7.67
CA VAL A 142 -19.32 1.57 -6.66
C VAL A 142 -18.17 0.91 -7.39
N ASN A 143 -16.94 1.35 -7.11
CA ASN A 143 -15.75 0.65 -7.54
C ASN A 143 -15.77 -0.78 -6.97
N CYS A 144 -15.35 -1.76 -7.75
CA CYS A 144 -15.20 -3.14 -7.28
C CYS A 144 -13.85 -3.65 -7.78
N HIS A 145 -12.82 -3.47 -6.95
CA HIS A 145 -11.47 -3.84 -7.34
C HIS A 145 -11.24 -5.37 -7.20
N PRO A 146 -11.02 -6.12 -8.30
CA PRO A 146 -11.00 -7.58 -8.28
C PRO A 146 -9.88 -8.15 -7.40
N ASP A 147 -8.70 -7.52 -7.39
CA ASP A 147 -7.59 -7.95 -6.54
C ASP A 147 -7.92 -7.76 -5.06
N TYR A 148 -8.68 -6.71 -4.71
CA TYR A 148 -9.12 -6.52 -3.32
C TYR A 148 -10.01 -7.67 -2.86
N GLU A 149 -10.99 -8.05 -3.67
CA GLU A 149 -11.89 -9.17 -3.36
C GLU A 149 -11.14 -10.51 -3.32
N PHE A 150 -10.15 -10.69 -4.22
CA PHE A 150 -9.24 -11.83 -4.18
C PHE A 150 -8.46 -11.90 -2.86
N PHE A 151 -7.94 -10.78 -2.38
CA PHE A 151 -7.24 -10.70 -1.10
C PHE A 151 -8.20 -11.00 0.06
N LEU A 152 -9.39 -10.40 0.08
CA LEU A 152 -10.40 -10.63 1.12
C LEU A 152 -10.76 -12.12 1.27
N SER A 153 -10.92 -12.84 0.16
CA SER A 153 -11.22 -14.29 0.16
C SER A 153 -10.15 -15.16 0.86
N ARG A 154 -8.96 -14.61 1.14
CA ARG A 154 -7.82 -15.31 1.77
C ARG A 154 -7.42 -14.72 3.11
N CYS A 155 -8.07 -13.65 3.56
CA CYS A 155 -7.76 -13.00 4.84
C CYS A 155 -8.25 -13.80 6.05
N THR A 156 -9.22 -14.71 5.84
CA THR A 156 -9.75 -15.63 6.86
C THR A 156 -8.74 -16.71 7.22
#